data_AF-A0A7W6CEE7-F1
#
_entry.id   AF-A0A7W6CEE7-F1
#
_cell.length_a   1.000
_cell.length_b   1.000
_cell.length_c   1.000
_cell.angle_alpha   90.00
_cell.angle_beta   90.00
_cell.angle_gamma   90.00
#
_symmetry.space_group_name_H-M   'P 1'
#
loop_
_entity.id
_entity.type
_entity.pdbx_description
1 polymer ?
#
loop_
_entity_poly.entity_id
_entity_poly.type
_entity_poly.pdbx_seq_one_letter_code
_entity_poly.pdbx_strand_id
1 'polypeptide(L)' 'MRQTITRIRGLTVNVIIEEVHHHHEKGGLICYIAAIYIQAHGSAQKKLIRKSRLPGAAAELRKEIQRDGIRAFDRLMA' A
#
# COMPACT_ATOMS: atom_id res chain seq x y z
N MET A 1 12.17 -1.10 14.36
CA MET A 1 11.40 -1.41 13.14
C MET A 1 9.93 -1.14 13.40
N ARG A 2 9.23 -0.39 12.54
CA ARG A 2 7.80 -0.08 12.66
C ARG A 2 7.08 -0.56 11.40
N GLN A 3 6.07 -1.40 11.57
CA GLN A 3 5.19 -1.84 10.49
C GLN A 3 3.85 -1.13 10.61
N THR A 4 3.32 -0.64 9.49
CA THR A 4 1.99 -0.02 9.40
C THR A 4 1.23 -0.70 8.28
N ILE A 5 0.00 -1.15 8.56
CA ILE A 5 -0.86 -1.80 7.59
C ILE A 5 -2.04 -0.89 7.32
N THR A 6 -2.10 -0.36 6.09
CA THR A 6 -3.21 0.44 5.61
C THR A 6 -4.12 -0.43 4.77
N ARG A 7 -5.43 -0.42 5.07
CA ARG A 7 -6.45 -1.12 4.28
C ARG A 7 -7.40 -0.11 3.68
N ILE A 8 -7.52 -0.13 2.35
CA ILE A 8 -8.48 0.64 1.58
C ILE A 8 -9.53 -0.34 1.06
N ARG A 9 -10.76 -0.20 1.54
CA ARG A 9 -11.87 -1.08 1.18
C ARG A 9 -12.51 -0.61 -0.13
N GLY A 10 -12.56 -1.49 -1.11
CA GLY A 10 -13.32 -1.30 -2.34
C GLY A 10 -14.51 -2.25 -2.41
N LEU A 11 -15.36 -2.05 -3.42
CA LEU A 11 -16.56 -2.89 -3.63
C LEU A 11 -16.19 -4.33 -4.03
N THR A 12 -15.25 -4.48 -4.97
CA THR A 12 -14.83 -5.80 -5.50
C THR A 12 -13.53 -6.28 -4.89
N VAL A 13 -12.60 -5.36 -4.63
CA VAL A 13 -11.27 -5.66 -4.12
C VAL A 13 -10.88 -4.69 -3.01
N ASN A 14 -10.16 -5.19 -2.03
CA ASN A 14 -9.47 -4.41 -1.03
C ASN A 14 -8.02 -4.18 -1.48
N VAL A 15 -7.50 -2.99 -1.23
CA VAL A 15 -6.07 -2.70 -1.36
C VAL A 15 -5.45 -2.68 0.02
N ILE A 16 -4.41 -3.48 0.21
CA ILE A 16 -3.67 -3.58 1.45
C ILE A 16 -2.26 -3.07 1.19
N ILE A 17 -1.84 -2.04 1.91
CA ILE A 17 -0.47 -1.53 1.87
C ILE A 17 0.20 -1.88 3.20
N GLU A 18 1.28 -2.63 3.13
CA GLU A 18 2.11 -2.97 4.29
C GLU A 18 3.41 -2.16 4.18
N GLU A 19 3.54 -1.15 5.04
CA GLU A 19 4.70 -0.26 5.09
C GLU A 19 5.60 -0.64 6.25
N VAL A 20 6.86 -0.92 5.95
CA VAL A 20 7.91 -1.18 6.93
C VAL A 20 8.86 0.00 6.93
N HIS A 21 8.97 0.66 8.08
CA HIS A 21 9.95 1.70 8.37
C HIS A 21 10.99 1.15 9.33
N HIS A 22 12.24 1.08 8.88
CA HIS A 22 13.37 0.77 9.74
C HIS A 22 14.22 2.02 9.90
N HIS A 23 14.28 2.55 11.13
CA HIS A 23 15.18 3.62 11.50
C HIS A 23 16.28 3.11 12.44
N HIS A 24 17.48 3.67 12.26
CA HIS A 24 18.56 3.56 13.21
C HIS A 24 18.22 4.34 14.48
N GLU A 25 18.70 3.88 15.64
CA GLU A 25 18.40 4.50 16.94
C GLU A 25 18.81 5.98 17.01
N LYS A 26 19.83 6.36 16.24
CA LYS A 26 20.33 7.74 16.11
C LYS A 26 19.61 8.59 15.04
N GLY A 27 18.49 8.12 14.47
CA GLY A 27 17.61 8.93 13.60
C GLY A 27 17.78 8.78 12.09
N GLY A 28 18.61 7.86 11.59
CA GLY A 28 18.74 7.58 10.14
C GLY A 28 17.71 6.58 9.62
N LEU A 29 17.21 6.75 8.39
CA LEU A 29 16.39 5.72 7.73
C LEU A 29 17.30 4.60 7.22
N ILE A 30 17.16 3.40 7.77
CA ILE A 30 17.86 2.20 7.31
C ILE A 30 17.17 1.66 6.06
N CYS A 31 15.86 1.45 6.14
CA CYS A 31 15.09 1.04 4.99
C CYS A 31 13.62 1.43 5.11
N TYR A 32 13.01 1.66 3.95
CA TYR A 32 11.58 1.73 3.79
C TYR A 32 11.16 0.77 2.68
N ILE A 33 10.12 -0.01 2.96
CA ILE A 33 9.48 -0.88 1.97
C ILE A 33 7.98 -0.78 2.15
N ALA A 34 7.26 -0.44 1.09
CA ALA A 34 5.83 -0.64 0.99
C ALA A 34 5.53 -1.78 0.05
N ALA A 35 4.81 -2.80 0.53
CA ALA A 35 4.24 -3.85 -0.30
C ALA A 35 2.74 -3.59 -0.47
N ILE A 36 2.30 -3.46 -1.72
CA ILE A 36 0.92 -3.17 -2.08
C ILE A 36 0.30 -4.45 -2.63
N TYR A 37 -0.79 -4.86 -2.00
CA TYR A 37 -1.53 -6.07 -2.34
C TYR A 37 -2.95 -5.73 -2.75
N ILE A 38 -3.50 -6.55 -3.65
CA ILE A 38 -4.93 -6.64 -3.91
C ILE A 38 -5.45 -7.90 -3.23
N GLN A 39 -6.61 -7.79 -2.59
CA GLN A 39 -7.35 -8.90 -2.00
C GLN A 39 -8.79 -8.84 -2.51
N ALA A 40 -9.27 -9.92 -3.14
CA ALA A 40 -10.69 -10.01 -3.52
C ALA A 40 -11.58 -9.98 -2.27
N HIS A 41 -12.71 -9.29 -2.34
CA HIS A 41 -13.63 -9.20 -1.21
C HIS A 41 -14.10 -10.61 -0.78
N GLY A 42 -14.04 -10.90 0.53
CA GLY A 42 -14.35 -12.23 1.07
C GLY A 42 -13.26 -13.30 0.92
N SER A 43 -12.17 -13.03 0.19
CA SER A 43 -11.04 -13.95 0.06
C SER A 43 -9.94 -13.65 1.08
N ALA A 44 -9.29 -14.69 1.60
CA ALA A 44 -8.08 -14.55 2.40
C ALA A 44 -6.81 -14.33 1.55
N GLN A 45 -6.89 -14.56 0.24
CA GLN A 45 -5.73 -14.50 -0.65
C GLN A 45 -5.35 -13.05 -0.97
N LYS A 46 -4.06 -12.73 -0.78
CA LYS A 46 -3.45 -11.46 -1.17
C LYS A 46 -2.56 -11.67 -2.38
N LYS A 47 -2.76 -10.88 -3.44
CA LYS A 47 -1.87 -10.82 -4.59
C LYS A 47 -1.01 -9.57 -4.48
N LEU A 48 0.32 -9.73 -4.43
CA LEU A 48 1.25 -8.61 -4.49
C LEU A 48 1.22 -8.01 -5.90
N ILE A 49 0.97 -6.70 -6.00
CA ILE A 49 0.92 -6.00 -7.29
C ILE A 49 2.06 -5.01 -7.47
N ARG A 50 2.55 -4.41 -6.39
CA ARG A 50 3.59 -3.37 -6.46
C ARG A 50 4.39 -3.32 -5.18
N LYS A 51 5.66 -2.93 -5.30
CA LYS A 51 6.50 -2.53 -4.17
C LYS A 51 6.96 -1.09 -4.38
N SER A 52 7.08 -0.33 -3.30
CA SER A 52 7.66 1.02 -3.31
C SER A 52 8.77 1.11 -2.28
N ARG A 53 9.80 1.90 -2.59
CA ARG A 53 10.88 2.32 -1.67
C ARG A 53 10.76 3.79 -1.27
N LEU A 54 9.70 4.47 -1.70
CA LEU A 54 9.42 5.86 -1.35
C LEU A 54 8.45 5.93 -0.16
N PRO A 55 8.85 6.53 0.97
CA PRO A 55 7.98 6.72 2.13
C PRO A 55 6.65 7.36 1.79
N GLY A 56 5.58 6.94 2.48
CA GLY A 56 4.24 7.48 2.31
C GLY A 56 3.47 6.90 1.13
N ALA A 57 3.86 5.73 0.61
CA ALA A 57 3.15 5.06 -0.48
C ALA A 57 1.66 4.83 -0.19
N ALA A 58 1.29 4.56 1.06
CA ALA A 58 -0.12 4.43 1.44
C ALA A 58 -0.89 5.76 1.35
N ALA A 59 -0.25 6.87 1.75
CA ALA A 59 -0.87 8.19 1.72
C ALA A 59 -1.06 8.68 0.28
N GLU A 60 -0.06 8.48 -0.58
CA GLU A 60 -0.17 8.82 -2.00
C GLU A 60 -1.25 8.00 -2.70
N LEU A 61 -1.30 6.69 -2.47
CA LEU A 61 -2.33 5.84 -3.05
C LEU A 61 -3.74 6.23 -2.59
N ARG A 62 -3.88 6.64 -1.33
CA ARG A 62 -5.15 7.17 -0.82
C ARG A 62 -5.58 8.44 -1.54
N LYS A 63 -4.64 9.36 -1.81
CA LYS A 63 -4.93 10.59 -2.56
C LYS A 63 -5.33 10.27 -4.01
N GLU A 64 -4.64 9.35 -4.66
CA GLU A 64 -4.98 8.89 -6.02
C GLU A 64 -6.39 8.30 -6.07
N ILE A 65 -6.74 7.41 -5.14
CA ILE A 65 -8.07 6.81 -5.04
C ILE A 65 -9.14 7.87 -4.72
N GLN A 66 -8.84 8.82 -3.84
CA GLN A 66 -9.78 9.90 -3.52
C GLN A 66 -10.02 10.82 -4.73
N ARG A 67 -9.00 11.07 -5.55
CA ARG A 67 -9.09 11.94 -6.73
C ARG A 67 -9.74 11.24 -7.92
N ASP A 68 -9.30 10.03 -8.24
CA ASP A 68 -9.62 9.32 -9.48
C ASP A 68 -10.69 8.21 -9.27
N GLY A 69 -11.09 7.94 -8.01
CA GLY A 69 -12.07 6.93 -7.66
C GLY A 69 -11.67 5.53 -8.12
N ILE A 70 -12.59 4.83 -8.79
CA ILE A 70 -12.36 3.48 -9.31
C ILE A 70 -11.27 3.46 -10.39
N ARG A 71 -11.05 4.56 -11.13
CA ARG A 71 -10.03 4.61 -12.18
C ARG A 71 -8.60 4.58 -11.63
N ALA A 72 -8.40 4.89 -10.35
CA ALA A 72 -7.10 4.74 -9.71
C ALA A 72 -6.60 3.27 -9.76
N PHE A 73 -7.53 2.31 -9.78
CA PHE A 73 -7.22 0.88 -9.77
C PHE A 73 -6.78 0.36 -11.15
N ASP A 74 -7.19 1.01 -12.24
CA ASP A 74 -6.77 0.63 -13.61
C ASP A 74 -5.23 0.73 -13.75
N ARG A 75 -4.63 1.75 -13.14
CA ARG A 75 -3.17 1.97 -13.13
C ARG A 75 -2.40 1.00 -12.23
N LEU A 76 -3.08 0.25 -11.37
CA LEU A 76 -2.48 -0.78 -10.53
C LEU A 76 -2.46 -2.16 -11.20
N MET A 77 -3.26 -2.33 -12.26
CA MET A 77 -3.45 -3.59 -12.98
C MET A 77 -2.73 -3.65 -14.33
N ALA A 78 -2.24 -2.51 -14.83
CA ALA A 78 -1.35 -2.40 -15.99
C ALA A 78 0.10 -2.78 -15.63
#